data_AF-A0A378R261-F1
#
_entry.id   AF-A0A378R261-F1
#
_cell.length_a   1.000
_cell.length_b   1.000
_cell.length_c   1.000
_cell.angle_alpha   90.00
_cell.angle_beta   90.00
_cell.angle_gamma   90.00
#
_symmetry.space_group_name_H-M   'P 1'
#
loop_
_entity.id
_entity.type
_entity.pdbx_description
1 polymer ?
#
loop_
_entity_poly.entity_id
_entity_poly.type
_entity_poly.pdbx_seq_one_letter_code
_entity_poly.pdbx_strand_id
1 'polypeptide(L)'
;MQKRARFFAAGINNFVNALSGNDTIIYQKGGGRDTILSTDSLESKDTLAIDGYDLSEAMFVRVTNTASNHNMLQIRFKGTNDQITLIDYFAEQVDGFDNRMDEITFTKGGNTTTLSQSGFEAKIFAQTNNHAPWVNKHPRPIKGEIGKALSITFDKDTIKMRMLMTASCLIVSHLPARELMDATSHYLTGSPLTPARSP
;
A
#
# COMPACT_ATOMS: atom_id res chain seq x y z
N MET A 1 -21.69 -24.13 5.33
CA MET A 1 -21.56 -23.92 6.79
C MET A 1 -20.25 -23.18 7.00
N GLN A 2 -20.24 -22.01 7.65
CA GLN A 2 -19.01 -21.24 7.85
C GLN A 2 -18.18 -21.89 8.97
N LYS A 3 -16.98 -22.40 8.68
CA LYS A 3 -16.11 -22.92 9.74
C LYS A 3 -15.24 -21.78 10.25
N ARG A 4 -15.12 -21.69 11.57
CA ARG A 4 -14.28 -20.70 12.23
C ARG A 4 -13.10 -21.42 12.86
N ALA A 5 -11.92 -21.28 12.26
CA ALA A 5 -10.68 -21.70 12.89
C ALA A 5 -10.18 -20.54 13.76
N ARG A 6 -10.27 -20.70 15.10
CA ARG A 6 -9.72 -19.74 16.07
C ARG A 6 -8.35 -20.23 16.53
N PHE A 7 -7.30 -19.42 16.35
CA PHE A 7 -5.96 -19.73 16.83
C PHE A 7 -5.72 -19.06 18.19
N PHE A 8 -5.23 -19.83 19.16
CA PHE A 8 -4.95 -19.40 20.54
C PHE A 8 -3.52 -19.75 20.97
N ALA A 9 -2.51 -19.51 20.12
CA ALA A 9 -1.12 -19.69 20.52
C ALA A 9 -0.26 -18.51 20.08
N ALA A 10 -0.28 -17.43 20.87
CA ALA A 10 0.63 -16.30 20.69
C ALA A 10 2.09 -16.79 20.68
N GLY A 11 2.86 -16.35 19.68
CA GLY A 11 4.29 -16.59 19.54
C GLY A 11 4.69 -17.92 18.89
N ILE A 12 3.76 -18.75 18.42
CA ILE A 12 4.05 -20.02 17.76
C ILE A 12 3.67 -19.94 16.28
N ASN A 13 4.63 -20.22 15.40
CA ASN A 13 4.39 -20.34 13.97
C ASN A 13 3.44 -21.52 13.69
N ASN A 14 2.33 -21.26 13.01
CA ASN A 14 1.31 -22.26 12.70
C ASN A 14 1.22 -22.55 11.20
N PHE A 15 0.78 -23.77 10.88
CA PHE A 15 0.33 -24.14 9.55
C PHE A 15 -1.17 -24.45 9.59
N VAL A 16 -1.92 -23.86 8.66
CA VAL A 16 -3.37 -23.95 8.59
C VAL A 16 -3.77 -24.39 7.19
N ASN A 17 -4.64 -25.40 7.13
CA ASN A 17 -5.39 -25.72 5.93
C ASN A 17 -6.85 -25.35 6.18
N ALA A 18 -7.39 -24.40 5.40
CA ALA A 18 -8.78 -23.96 5.51
C ALA A 18 -9.77 -25.11 5.27
N LEU A 19 -9.37 -26.06 4.41
CA LEU A 19 -10.21 -27.13 3.85
C LEU A 19 -11.32 -26.53 2.98
N SER A 20 -12.34 -27.33 2.69
CA SER A 20 -13.46 -26.89 1.87
C SER A 20 -14.57 -26.20 2.66
N GLY A 21 -15.18 -25.19 2.05
CA GLY A 21 -16.30 -24.41 2.53
C GLY A 21 -15.94 -22.94 2.72
N ASN A 22 -16.87 -22.17 3.28
CA ASN A 22 -16.60 -20.78 3.63
C ASN A 22 -15.81 -20.74 4.93
N ASP A 23 -14.55 -20.35 4.90
CA ASP A 23 -13.69 -20.37 6.07
C ASP A 23 -13.43 -18.97 6.63
N THR A 24 -13.27 -18.91 7.95
CA THR A 24 -12.79 -17.70 8.63
C THR A 24 -11.61 -18.05 9.50
N ILE A 25 -10.44 -17.54 9.10
CA ILE A 25 -9.15 -17.78 9.71
C ILE A 25 -8.80 -16.55 10.53
N ILE A 26 -8.54 -16.73 11.83
CA ILE A 26 -8.26 -15.61 12.73
C ILE A 26 -6.78 -15.58 13.08
N TYR A 27 -6.10 -14.52 12.69
CA TYR A 27 -4.75 -14.19 13.11
C TYR A 27 -4.78 -13.13 14.22
N GLN A 28 -4.04 -13.34 15.30
CA GLN A 28 -3.93 -12.37 16.38
C GLN A 28 -2.53 -11.76 16.42
N LYS A 29 -2.44 -10.46 16.72
CA LYS A 29 -1.17 -9.78 16.95
C LYS A 29 -0.32 -10.51 17.98
N GLY A 30 0.96 -10.71 17.65
CA GLY A 30 1.89 -11.56 18.36
C GLY A 30 1.82 -13.03 17.96
N GLY A 31 1.09 -13.38 16.89
CA GLY A 31 0.92 -14.76 16.41
C GLY A 31 2.19 -15.38 15.84
N GLY A 32 3.19 -14.57 15.49
CA GLY A 32 4.41 -15.08 14.86
C GLY A 32 4.25 -15.23 13.35
N ARG A 33 4.84 -16.28 12.76
CA ARG A 33 4.96 -16.45 11.31
C ARG A 33 4.10 -17.63 10.85
N ASP A 34 2.84 -17.33 10.53
CA ASP A 34 1.85 -18.34 10.17
C ASP A 34 1.76 -18.55 8.67
N THR A 35 1.40 -19.77 8.30
CA THR A 35 1.26 -20.21 6.91
C THR A 35 -0.12 -20.81 6.69
N ILE A 36 -0.81 -20.37 5.67
CA ILE A 36 -2.19 -20.73 5.37
C ILE A 36 -2.25 -21.28 3.94
N LEU A 37 -2.94 -22.40 3.79
CA LEU A 37 -3.37 -22.99 2.53
C LEU A 37 -4.90 -22.92 2.46
N SER A 38 -5.45 -22.32 1.40
CA SER A 38 -6.90 -22.19 1.17
C SER A 38 -7.28 -22.74 -0.20
N THR A 39 -6.88 -23.98 -0.47
CA THR A 39 -7.25 -24.61 -1.74
C THR A 39 -8.71 -25.05 -1.68
N ASP A 40 -9.60 -24.30 -2.33
CA ASP A 40 -11.03 -24.63 -2.39
C ASP A 40 -11.74 -24.08 -3.63
N SER A 41 -13.02 -24.37 -3.75
CA SER A 41 -13.91 -23.91 -4.82
C SER A 41 -13.98 -22.39 -4.91
N LEU A 42 -14.05 -21.87 -6.13
CA LEU A 42 -14.27 -20.44 -6.42
C LEU A 42 -15.59 -19.88 -5.85
N GLU A 43 -16.53 -20.75 -5.49
CA GLU A 43 -17.82 -20.35 -4.90
C GLU A 43 -17.76 -20.22 -3.37
N SER A 44 -16.68 -20.74 -2.76
CA SER A 44 -16.42 -20.58 -1.33
C SER A 44 -16.04 -19.14 -1.02
N LYS A 45 -16.33 -18.72 0.22
CA LYS A 45 -16.01 -17.38 0.72
C LYS A 45 -15.11 -17.46 1.92
N ASP A 46 -13.85 -17.15 1.70
CA ASP A 46 -12.79 -17.22 2.69
C ASP A 46 -12.40 -15.84 3.22
N THR A 47 -12.26 -15.75 4.54
CA THR A 47 -11.93 -14.51 5.23
C THR A 47 -10.74 -14.71 6.16
N LEU A 48 -9.70 -13.89 5.98
CA LEU A 48 -8.64 -13.72 6.97
C LEU A 48 -8.97 -12.55 7.88
N ALA A 49 -9.28 -12.83 9.14
CA ALA A 49 -9.51 -11.83 10.18
C ALA A 49 -8.22 -11.61 10.99
N ILE A 50 -7.72 -10.38 11.00
CA ILE A 50 -6.48 -9.96 11.64
C ILE A 50 -6.83 -9.05 12.81
N ASP A 51 -6.65 -9.56 14.03
CA ASP A 51 -6.96 -8.86 15.27
C ASP A 51 -5.71 -8.24 15.89
N GLY A 52 -5.78 -6.96 16.25
CA GLY A 52 -4.72 -6.20 16.92
C GLY A 52 -3.84 -5.37 15.99
N TYR A 53 -4.08 -5.41 14.68
CA TYR A 53 -3.40 -4.60 13.67
C TYR A 53 -4.37 -3.74 12.86
N ASP A 54 -3.93 -2.53 12.53
CA ASP A 54 -4.58 -1.67 11.54
C ASP A 54 -4.04 -1.97 10.14
N LEU A 55 -4.84 -1.70 9.12
CA LEU A 55 -4.41 -1.80 7.73
C LEU A 55 -3.16 -0.94 7.42
N SER A 56 -2.99 0.20 8.09
CA SER A 56 -1.82 1.09 7.89
C SER A 56 -0.50 0.48 8.39
N GLU A 57 -0.58 -0.55 9.25
CA GLU A 57 0.56 -1.30 9.79
C GLU A 57 0.95 -2.47 8.87
N ALA A 58 0.06 -2.89 7.97
CA ALA A 58 0.26 -4.03 7.10
C ALA A 58 0.99 -3.68 5.79
N MET A 59 1.78 -4.62 5.30
CA MET A 59 2.47 -4.58 4.01
C MET A 59 2.18 -5.90 3.26
N PHE A 60 1.72 -5.80 2.02
CA PHE A 60 1.37 -6.93 1.17
C PHE A 60 2.45 -7.17 0.13
N VAL A 61 3.12 -8.31 0.20
CA VAL A 61 4.30 -8.62 -0.60
C VAL A 61 4.06 -9.89 -1.39
N ARG A 62 4.25 -9.84 -2.70
CA ARG A 62 4.34 -11.05 -3.52
C ARG A 62 5.72 -11.66 -3.33
N VAL A 63 5.79 -12.94 -2.97
CA VAL A 63 7.05 -13.66 -2.76
C VAL A 63 7.07 -14.96 -3.55
N THR A 64 8.25 -15.35 -4.02
CA THR A 64 8.44 -16.61 -4.75
C THR A 64 8.30 -17.80 -3.80
N ASN A 65 7.48 -18.79 -4.16
CA ASN A 65 7.54 -20.09 -3.52
C ASN A 65 8.69 -20.87 -4.14
N THR A 66 9.58 -21.43 -3.33
CA THR A 66 10.66 -22.29 -3.81
C THR A 66 10.27 -23.76 -3.81
N ALA A 67 9.14 -24.10 -3.19
CA ALA A 67 8.60 -25.46 -3.11
C ALA A 67 7.54 -25.76 -4.17
N SER A 68 7.02 -24.72 -4.85
CA SER A 68 6.08 -24.83 -5.98
C SER A 68 6.50 -23.89 -7.11
N ASN A 69 5.85 -23.97 -8.26
CA ASN A 69 6.00 -23.03 -9.38
C ASN A 69 5.07 -21.80 -9.28
N HIS A 70 4.40 -21.60 -8.14
CA HIS A 70 3.44 -20.52 -7.93
C HIS A 70 3.95 -19.52 -6.90
N ASN A 71 3.59 -18.24 -7.03
CA ASN A 71 3.98 -17.23 -6.05
C ASN A 71 3.01 -17.23 -4.86
N MET A 72 3.51 -16.84 -3.68
CA MET A 72 2.74 -16.67 -2.45
C MET A 72 2.43 -15.20 -2.20
N LEU A 73 1.40 -14.94 -1.40
CA LEU A 73 1.13 -13.62 -0.83
C LEU A 73 1.56 -13.61 0.63
N GLN A 74 2.43 -12.66 0.99
CA GLN A 74 2.88 -12.46 2.36
C GLN A 74 2.36 -11.12 2.90
N ILE A 75 1.79 -11.16 4.10
CA ILE A 75 1.39 -9.98 4.87
C ILE A 75 2.39 -9.81 6.01
N ARG A 76 2.98 -8.63 6.13
CA ARG A 76 3.95 -8.29 7.18
C ARG A 76 3.48 -7.07 7.95
N PHE A 77 3.86 -6.97 9.22
CA PHE A 77 3.45 -5.86 10.08
C PHE A 77 4.63 -5.04 10.56
N LYS A 78 4.53 -3.71 10.42
CA LYS A 78 5.61 -2.75 10.78
C LYS A 78 6.03 -2.90 12.24
N GLY A 79 7.34 -2.89 12.47
CA GLY A 79 7.92 -2.94 13.82
C GLY A 79 7.78 -4.29 14.53
N THR A 80 7.40 -5.36 13.82
CA THR A 80 7.24 -6.70 14.39
C THR A 80 7.83 -7.78 13.46
N ASN A 81 7.99 -8.99 14.00
CA ASN A 81 8.37 -10.17 13.22
C ASN A 81 7.16 -11.00 12.76
N ASP A 82 5.96 -10.49 13.00
CA ASP A 82 4.70 -11.12 12.63
C ASP A 82 4.54 -11.16 11.11
N GLN A 83 4.08 -12.31 10.63
CA GLN A 83 3.97 -12.61 9.23
C GLN A 83 2.81 -13.60 9.01
N ILE A 84 2.06 -13.37 7.94
CA ILE A 84 1.10 -14.34 7.42
C ILE A 84 1.50 -14.66 5.99
N THR A 85 1.62 -15.94 5.66
CA THR A 85 1.92 -16.40 4.30
C THR A 85 0.74 -17.21 3.76
N LEU A 86 0.13 -16.73 2.68
CA LEU A 86 -0.86 -17.46 1.90
C LEU A 86 -0.12 -18.22 0.80
N ILE A 87 -0.04 -19.54 0.94
CA ILE A 87 0.67 -20.42 0.00
C ILE A 87 -0.02 -20.38 -1.35
N ASP A 88 0.78 -20.28 -2.41
CA ASP A 88 0.35 -20.42 -3.80
C ASP A 88 -0.86 -19.56 -4.17
N TYR A 89 -1.04 -18.44 -3.47
CA TYR A 89 -2.14 -17.49 -3.66
C TYR A 89 -2.27 -17.04 -5.13
N PHE A 90 -1.15 -16.97 -5.85
CA PHE A 90 -1.10 -16.59 -7.26
C PHE A 90 -1.04 -17.77 -8.23
N ALA A 91 -1.41 -18.97 -7.78
CA ALA A 91 -1.66 -20.08 -8.70
C ALA A 91 -2.80 -19.76 -9.66
N GLU A 92 -2.76 -20.40 -10.82
CA GLU A 92 -3.85 -20.35 -11.78
C GLU A 92 -5.05 -21.11 -11.24
N GLN A 93 -6.26 -20.70 -11.62
CA GLN A 93 -7.47 -21.41 -11.25
C GLN A 93 -7.57 -22.68 -12.11
N VAL A 94 -7.85 -23.81 -11.48
CA VAL A 94 -7.92 -25.12 -12.16
C VAL A 94 -9.20 -25.81 -11.73
N ASP A 95 -10.01 -26.23 -12.69
CA ASP A 95 -11.24 -27.00 -12.48
C ASP A 95 -12.23 -26.39 -11.46
N GLY A 96 -12.28 -25.06 -11.39
CA GLY A 96 -13.15 -24.34 -10.45
C GLY A 96 -12.62 -24.24 -9.03
N PHE A 97 -11.31 -24.45 -8.84
CA PHE A 97 -10.60 -24.28 -7.57
C PHE A 97 -9.51 -23.20 -7.69
N ASP A 98 -9.23 -22.53 -6.57
CA ASP A 98 -8.05 -21.68 -6.42
C ASP A 98 -7.48 -21.75 -4.99
N ASN A 99 -6.49 -20.90 -4.69
CA ASN A 99 -5.82 -20.81 -3.39
C ASN A 99 -6.02 -19.44 -2.71
N ARG A 100 -7.04 -18.69 -3.11
CA ARG A 100 -7.15 -17.27 -2.79
C ARG A 100 -7.94 -17.03 -1.50
N MET A 101 -7.83 -15.80 -1.01
CA MET A 101 -8.67 -15.27 0.07
C MET A 101 -9.57 -14.22 -0.56
N ASP A 102 -10.87 -14.26 -0.26
CA ASP A 102 -11.81 -13.29 -0.81
C ASP A 102 -11.74 -11.96 -0.06
N GLU A 103 -11.58 -12.04 1.26
CA GLU A 103 -11.59 -10.88 2.14
C GLU A 103 -10.50 -10.95 3.21
N ILE A 104 -9.96 -9.78 3.53
CA ILE A 104 -9.07 -9.58 4.67
C ILE A 104 -9.64 -8.47 5.54
N THR A 105 -9.92 -8.79 6.80
CA THR A 105 -10.47 -7.85 7.77
C THR A 105 -9.46 -7.53 8.84
N PHE A 106 -9.16 -6.26 9.05
CA PHE A 106 -8.30 -5.75 10.12
C PHE A 106 -9.16 -5.18 11.24
N THR A 107 -8.90 -5.57 12.48
CA THR A 107 -9.58 -5.02 13.66
C THR A 107 -8.57 -4.57 14.71
N LYS A 108 -8.66 -3.31 15.16
CA LYS A 108 -7.83 -2.80 16.27
C LYS A 108 -8.55 -1.70 17.04
N GLY A 109 -8.57 -1.82 18.37
CA GLY A 109 -9.21 -0.83 19.23
C GLY A 109 -10.69 -0.57 18.91
N GLY A 110 -11.39 -1.57 18.36
CA GLY A 110 -12.79 -1.47 17.93
C GLY A 110 -13.01 -0.91 16.52
N ASN A 111 -11.97 -0.45 15.83
CA ASN A 111 -12.06 -0.07 14.42
C ASN A 111 -11.89 -1.29 13.53
N THR A 112 -12.74 -1.42 12.51
CA THR A 112 -12.68 -2.51 11.53
C THR A 112 -12.51 -1.97 10.11
N THR A 113 -11.56 -2.53 9.36
CA THR A 113 -11.36 -2.23 7.93
C THR A 113 -11.29 -3.54 7.15
N THR A 114 -12.18 -3.72 6.19
CA THR A 114 -12.22 -4.90 5.32
C THR A 114 -11.74 -4.54 3.90
N LEU A 115 -10.90 -5.40 3.34
CA LEU A 115 -10.47 -5.34 1.95
C LEU A 115 -11.02 -6.54 1.20
N SER A 116 -11.60 -6.27 0.03
CA SER A 116 -11.81 -7.31 -0.99
C SER A 116 -10.48 -7.78 -1.55
N GLN A 117 -10.51 -8.94 -2.23
CA GLN A 117 -9.41 -9.48 -3.00
C GLN A 117 -8.66 -8.42 -3.83
N SER A 118 -9.39 -7.73 -4.70
CA SER A 118 -8.84 -6.67 -5.54
C SER A 118 -8.24 -5.51 -4.74
N GLY A 119 -8.80 -5.20 -3.57
CA GLY A 119 -8.38 -4.10 -2.71
C GLY A 119 -7.01 -4.35 -2.06
N PHE A 120 -6.74 -5.57 -1.60
CA PHE A 120 -5.42 -5.91 -1.05
C PHE A 120 -4.40 -6.26 -2.14
N GLU A 121 -4.82 -6.82 -3.27
CA GLU A 121 -3.94 -7.02 -4.42
C GLU A 121 -3.43 -5.70 -4.99
N ALA A 122 -4.27 -4.67 -5.07
CA ALA A 122 -3.86 -3.32 -5.48
C ALA A 122 -2.73 -2.74 -4.61
N LYS A 123 -2.64 -3.14 -3.32
CA LYS A 123 -1.57 -2.70 -2.43
C LYS A 123 -0.22 -3.29 -2.78
N ILE A 124 -0.18 -4.47 -3.40
CA ILE A 124 1.04 -5.11 -3.88
C ILE A 124 1.60 -4.29 -5.06
N PHE A 125 0.74 -3.93 -6.02
CA PHE A 125 1.13 -3.16 -7.20
C PHE A 125 1.54 -1.71 -6.87
N ALA A 126 0.91 -1.08 -5.88
CA ALA A 126 1.32 0.24 -5.40
C ALA A 126 2.75 0.22 -4.82
N GLN A 127 3.16 -0.88 -4.19
CA GLN A 127 4.49 -1.02 -3.62
C GLN A 127 5.56 -1.28 -4.68
N THR A 128 5.28 -2.11 -5.70
CA THR A 128 6.24 -2.39 -6.79
C THR A 128 6.53 -1.18 -7.67
N ASN A 129 5.63 -0.19 -7.68
CA ASN A 129 5.76 1.01 -8.52
C ASN A 129 6.19 2.26 -7.74
N ASN A 130 6.48 2.16 -6.44
CA ASN A 130 7.00 3.25 -5.63
C ASN A 130 8.52 3.42 -5.82
N HIS A 131 8.93 3.82 -7.03
CA HIS A 131 10.30 4.19 -7.31
C HIS A 131 10.57 5.64 -6.91
N ALA A 132 11.79 5.92 -6.44
CA ALA A 132 12.23 7.29 -6.18
C ALA A 132 11.93 8.18 -7.41
N PRO A 133 11.25 9.32 -7.23
CA PRO A 133 11.07 10.27 -8.32
C PRO A 133 12.44 10.70 -8.83
N TRP A 134 12.60 10.79 -10.15
CA TRP A 134 13.85 11.31 -10.72
C TRP A 134 13.60 12.65 -11.39
N VAL A 135 14.59 13.53 -11.27
CA VAL A 135 14.58 14.86 -11.91
C VAL A 135 14.90 14.66 -13.39
N ASN A 136 13.89 14.78 -14.24
CA ASN A 136 14.06 14.62 -15.70
C ASN A 136 14.54 15.90 -16.37
N LYS A 137 14.28 17.07 -15.78
CA LYS A 137 14.91 18.33 -16.15
C LYS A 137 15.22 19.14 -14.92
N HIS A 138 16.44 19.66 -14.83
CA HIS A 138 16.77 20.65 -13.82
C HIS A 138 15.96 21.93 -14.08
N PRO A 139 15.24 22.46 -13.07
CA PRO A 139 14.61 23.76 -13.17
C PRO A 139 15.63 24.83 -13.58
N ARG A 140 15.23 25.75 -14.46
CA ARG A 140 16.07 26.91 -14.79
C ARG A 140 16.23 27.80 -13.55
N PRO A 141 17.36 28.52 -13.40
CA PRO A 141 17.52 29.52 -12.35
C PRO A 141 16.39 30.55 -12.39
N ILE A 142 15.76 30.78 -11.25
CA ILE A 142 14.67 31.74 -11.10
C ILE A 142 15.25 33.13 -10.89
N LYS A 143 14.83 34.11 -11.69
CA LYS A 143 15.14 35.53 -11.50
C LYS A 143 13.84 36.30 -11.29
N GLY A 144 13.70 36.94 -10.13
CA GLY A 144 12.58 37.84 -9.83
C GLY A 144 13.01 39.31 -9.93
N GLU A 145 12.08 40.19 -10.28
CA GLU A 145 12.26 41.64 -10.21
C GLU A 145 11.49 42.20 -9.00
N ILE A 146 12.13 43.11 -8.24
CA ILE A 146 11.49 43.76 -7.09
C ILE A 146 10.24 44.52 -7.55
N GLY A 147 9.12 44.36 -6.84
CA GLY A 147 7.86 45.02 -7.16
C GLY A 147 7.02 44.37 -8.26
N LYS A 148 7.46 43.26 -8.87
CA LYS A 148 6.66 42.46 -9.82
C LYS A 148 6.26 41.11 -9.23
N ALA A 149 5.10 40.61 -9.65
CA ALA A 149 4.65 39.27 -9.28
C ALA A 149 5.54 38.21 -9.93
N LEU A 150 5.95 37.22 -9.15
CA LEU A 150 6.70 36.07 -9.64
C LEU A 150 5.71 35.07 -10.23
N SER A 151 5.83 34.79 -11.53
CA SER A 151 5.06 33.76 -12.22
C SER A 151 6.00 32.87 -13.00
N ILE A 152 6.11 31.61 -12.58
CA ILE A 152 7.01 30.64 -13.18
C ILE A 152 6.23 29.38 -13.53
N THR A 153 6.40 28.94 -14.76
CA THR A 153 5.89 27.65 -15.23
C THR A 153 7.04 26.66 -15.22
N PHE A 154 6.89 25.57 -14.48
CA PHE A 154 7.81 24.44 -14.58
C PHE A 154 7.43 23.60 -15.80
N ASP A 155 8.43 23.03 -16.49
CA ASP A 155 8.12 22.09 -17.55
C ASP A 155 7.38 20.89 -16.94
N LYS A 156 6.31 20.42 -17.59
CA LYS A 156 5.50 19.26 -17.14
C LYS A 156 6.31 17.98 -16.88
N ASP A 157 7.54 17.93 -17.36
CA ASP A 157 8.46 16.82 -17.25
C ASP A 157 9.66 17.10 -16.32
N THR A 158 9.60 18.11 -15.45
CA THR A 158 10.67 18.37 -14.46
C THR A 158 10.88 17.19 -13.50
N ILE A 159 9.82 16.54 -13.03
CA ILE A 159 9.86 15.32 -12.21
C ILE A 159 9.09 14.22 -12.93
N LYS A 160 9.70 13.05 -13.13
CA LYS A 160 9.01 11.88 -13.68
C LYS A 160 9.02 10.71 -12.69
N MET A 161 7.89 10.02 -12.62
CA MET A 161 7.76 8.69 -12.05
C MET A 161 7.65 7.70 -13.22
N ARG A 162 8.28 6.53 -13.15
CA ARG A 162 8.15 5.51 -14.19
C ARG A 162 6.73 4.93 -14.13
N MET A 163 5.87 5.49 -14.99
CA MET A 163 4.54 5.03 -15.43
C MET A 163 3.36 5.14 -14.43
N LEU A 164 2.51 6.12 -14.75
CA LEU A 164 1.05 6.26 -14.59
C LEU A 164 0.40 5.91 -13.23
N MET A 165 0.31 6.89 -12.33
CA MET A 165 -0.97 7.48 -11.88
C MET A 165 -0.69 8.72 -11.01
N THR A 166 -1.30 9.84 -11.39
CA THR A 166 -1.45 11.12 -10.67
C THR A 166 -0.46 11.38 -9.51
N ALA A 167 0.67 12.00 -9.83
CA ALA A 167 1.58 12.55 -8.84
C ALA A 167 0.99 13.84 -8.25
N SER A 168 0.07 13.74 -7.30
CA SER A 168 -0.12 14.82 -6.32
C SER A 168 1.02 14.71 -5.30
N CYS A 169 2.22 15.10 -5.70
CA CYS A 169 3.38 15.13 -4.81
C CYS A 169 3.50 16.51 -4.16
N LEU A 170 3.35 16.51 -2.83
CA LEU A 170 3.43 17.64 -1.92
C LEU A 170 4.88 18.18 -1.87
N ILE A 171 5.15 19.28 -2.59
CA ILE A 171 6.34 20.11 -2.37
C ILE A 171 5.88 21.39 -1.66
N VAL A 172 5.71 21.33 -0.33
CA VAL A 172 5.41 22.53 0.48
C VAL A 172 6.25 22.57 1.77
N SER A 173 7.38 21.87 1.87
CA SER A 173 8.17 21.86 3.11
C SER A 173 9.21 22.99 3.22
N HIS A 174 9.45 23.77 2.16
CA HIS A 174 10.50 24.83 2.18
C HIS A 174 10.13 26.12 1.43
N LEU A 175 8.88 26.31 1.02
CA LEU A 175 8.44 27.57 0.41
C LEU A 175 8.09 28.58 1.52
N PRO A 176 8.53 29.85 1.41
CA PRO A 176 8.08 30.90 2.33
C PRO A 176 6.55 31.05 2.22
N ALA A 177 5.88 31.46 3.30
CA ALA A 177 4.41 31.53 3.40
C ALA A 177 3.69 32.42 2.34
N ARG A 178 4.44 33.09 1.46
CA ARG A 178 3.95 33.95 0.38
C ARG A 178 4.03 33.31 -1.01
N GLU A 179 4.47 32.06 -1.11
CA GLU A 179 4.56 31.29 -2.35
C GLU A 179 3.70 30.02 -2.27
N LEU A 180 2.85 29.82 -3.28
CA LEU A 180 1.97 28.66 -3.39
C LEU A 180 2.25 27.94 -4.71
N MET A 181 2.39 26.62 -4.65
CA MET A 181 2.51 25.75 -5.82
C MET A 181 1.17 25.08 -6.10
N ASP A 182 0.62 25.25 -7.29
CA ASP A 182 -0.54 24.49 -7.76
C ASP A 182 -0.07 23.20 -8.44
N ALA A 183 -0.36 22.07 -7.79
CA ALA A 183 0.04 20.74 -8.25
C ALA A 183 -0.66 20.32 -9.56
N THR A 184 -1.80 20.93 -9.91
CA THR A 184 -2.57 20.58 -11.12
C THR A 184 -2.09 21.35 -12.35
N SER A 185 -1.63 22.58 -12.17
CA SER A 185 -1.23 23.48 -13.26
C SER A 185 0.29 23.68 -13.38
N HIS A 186 1.07 23.15 -12.43
CA HIS A 186 2.54 23.31 -12.35
C HIS A 186 3.01 24.76 -12.22
N TYR A 187 2.14 25.66 -11.74
CA TYR A 187 2.48 27.06 -11.48
C TYR A 187 2.95 27.23 -10.04
N LEU A 188 4.07 27.94 -9.88
CA LEU A 188 4.39 28.62 -8.63
C LEU A 188 4.04 30.10 -8.79
N THR A 189 3.24 30.60 -7.87
CA THR A 189 2.87 32.01 -7.81
C THR A 189 3.33 32.59 -6.48
N GLY A 190 3.89 33.79 -6.54
CA GLY A 190 4.37 34.52 -5.37
C GLY A 190 3.88 35.97 -5.40
N SER A 191 3.48 36.48 -4.24
CA SER A 191 3.17 37.91 -4.10
C SER A 191 4.44 38.76 -4.26
N PRO A 192 4.36 39.98 -4.83
CA PRO A 192 5.52 40.84 -5.00
C PRO A 192 6.24 41.10 -3.67
N LEU A 193 7.58 41.13 -3.72
CA LEU A 193 8.37 41.63 -2.60
C LEU A 193 8.07 43.13 -2.42
N THR A 194 7.69 43.53 -1.21
CA THR A 194 7.54 44.96 -0.88
C THR A 194 8.91 45.63 -1.00
N PRO A 195 9.00 46.82 -1.61
CA PRO A 195 10.24 47.57 -1.62
C PRO A 195 10.74 47.74 -0.19
N ALA A 196 12.05 47.58 0.04
CA ALA A 196 12.64 47.92 1.32
C ALA A 196 12.29 49.38 1.63
N ARG A 197 11.66 49.63 2.79
CA ARG A 197 11.43 50.99 3.26
C ARG A 197 12.80 51.62 3.47
N SER A 198 13.14 52.59 2.64
CA SER A 198 14.36 53.39 2.80
C SER A 198 14.35 54.02 4.21
N PRO A 199 15.44 53.94 4.99
CA PRO A 199 15.57 54.71 6.22
C PRO A 199 15.59 56.23 5.92
#